data_AF-F7ZIG1-F1
#
_entry.id   AF-F7ZIG1-F1
#
_cell.length_a   1.000
_cell.length_b   1.000
_cell.length_c   1.000
_cell.angle_alpha   90.00
_cell.angle_beta   90.00
_cell.angle_gamma   90.00
#
_symmetry.space_group_name_H-M   'P 1'
#
loop_
_entity.id
_entity.type
_entity.pdbx_description
1 polymer ?
#
loop_
_entity_poly.entity_id
_entity_poly.type
_entity_poly.pdbx_seq_one_letter_code
_entity_poly.pdbx_strand_id
1 'polypeptide(L)'
;MQAWKWVLVAAVVLAGCAEVIEEKYGSIVVDGQTYELRSRVMDGRNGTYTHTSVIVRNVPQTCLPESPGDCRAAVKNALNNNGRR
;
A
#
# COMPACT_ATOMS: atom_id res chain seq x y z
N MET A 1 6.18 16.48 27.86
CA MET A 1 5.09 16.56 26.87
C MET A 1 5.26 15.39 25.91
N GLN A 2 4.50 14.31 26.09
CA GLN A 2 4.63 13.12 25.24
C GLN A 2 3.22 12.60 24.95
N ALA A 3 2.65 13.12 23.87
CA ALA A 3 1.33 12.74 23.39
C ALA A 3 1.47 11.42 22.62
N TRP A 4 1.36 10.29 23.32
CA TRP A 4 1.23 9.00 22.65
C TRP A 4 -0.19 8.86 22.12
N LYS A 5 -0.30 9.01 20.80
CA LYS A 5 -1.52 8.97 20.01
C LYS A 5 -2.16 7.59 20.13
N TRP A 6 -3.41 7.57 20.58
CA TRP A 6 -4.31 6.43 20.52
C TRP A 6 -4.48 5.99 19.06
N VAL A 7 -4.03 4.77 18.73
CA VAL A 7 -4.35 4.12 17.46
C VAL A 7 -5.72 3.47 17.65
N LEU A 8 -6.77 4.13 17.14
CA LEU A 8 -8.10 3.55 17.02
C LEU A 8 -8.08 2.55 15.85
N VAL A 9 -8.02 1.26 16.17
CA VAL A 9 -8.18 0.18 15.19
C VAL A 9 -9.66 0.05 14.88
N ALA A 10 -10.10 0.63 13.77
CA ALA A 10 -11.44 0.45 13.23
C ALA A 10 -11.45 -0.84 12.40
N ALA A 11 -11.87 -1.96 13.01
CA ALA A 11 -12.11 -3.21 12.30
C ALA A 11 -13.39 -3.09 11.47
N VAL A 12 -13.24 -2.88 10.17
CA VAL A 12 -14.36 -2.88 9.21
C VAL A 12 -14.50 -4.29 8.67
N VAL A 13 -15.40 -5.06 9.28
CA VAL A 13 -15.73 -6.43 8.86
C VAL A 13 -16.67 -6.37 7.66
N LEU A 14 -16.11 -6.33 6.44
CA LEU A 14 -16.84 -6.51 5.19
C LEU A 14 -16.70 -7.97 4.73
N ALA A 15 -17.77 -8.73 4.93
CA ALA A 15 -17.90 -10.13 4.54
C ALA A 15 -17.47 -10.37 3.08
N GLY A 16 -16.49 -11.26 2.89
CA GLY A 16 -16.09 -11.83 1.59
C GLY A 16 -14.76 -11.34 1.00
N CYS A 17 -14.17 -10.29 1.55
CA CYS A 17 -12.81 -9.84 1.22
C CYS A 17 -11.90 -10.09 2.44
N ALA A 18 -10.63 -10.43 2.22
CA ALA A 18 -9.66 -10.56 3.31
C ALA A 18 -9.76 -9.32 4.23
N GLU A 19 -9.95 -9.56 5.53
CA GLU A 19 -10.21 -8.49 6.48
C GLU A 19 -8.93 -7.67 6.63
N VAL A 20 -8.97 -6.35 6.42
CA VAL A 20 -7.81 -5.49 6.66
C VAL A 20 -7.72 -5.26 8.17
N ILE A 21 -6.76 -5.94 8.81
CA ILE A 21 -6.50 -5.85 10.25
C ILE A 21 -5.74 -4.57 10.58
N GLU A 22 -4.79 -4.20 9.72
CA GLU A 22 -3.97 -3.01 9.91
C GLU A 22 -3.70 -2.36 8.55
N GLU A 23 -3.77 -1.04 8.49
CA GLU A 23 -3.38 -0.28 7.32
C GLU A 23 -2.37 0.80 7.71
N LYS A 24 -1.25 0.82 6.99
CA LYS A 24 -0.15 1.78 7.17
C LYS A 24 0.05 2.54 5.88
N TYR A 25 0.16 3.86 6.04
CA TYR A 25 0.47 4.77 4.96
C TYR A 25 1.91 5.26 5.10
N GLY A 26 2.59 5.35 3.99
CA GLY A 26 3.93 5.89 3.85
C GLY A 26 4.06 6.62 2.52
N SER A 27 5.28 7.02 2.20
CA SER A 27 5.58 7.70 0.96
C SER A 27 6.90 7.23 0.39
N ILE A 28 6.98 7.14 -0.93
CA ILE A 28 8.21 6.86 -1.67
C ILE A 28 8.47 7.97 -2.69
N VAL A 29 9.72 8.39 -2.83
CA VAL A 29 10.12 9.36 -3.85
C VAL A 29 10.68 8.59 -5.05
N VAL A 30 10.04 8.76 -6.21
CA VAL A 30 10.47 8.20 -7.48
C VAL A 30 10.65 9.34 -8.48
N ASP A 31 11.88 9.49 -8.98
CA ASP A 31 12.24 10.48 -9.99
C ASP A 31 11.84 11.92 -9.60
N GLY A 32 11.97 12.25 -8.31
CA GLY A 32 11.64 13.58 -7.77
C GLY A 32 10.17 13.80 -7.42
N GLN A 33 9.29 12.82 -7.67
CA GLN A 33 7.88 12.86 -7.29
C GLN A 33 7.59 11.93 -6.12
N THR A 34 6.76 12.39 -5.18
CA THR A 34 6.32 11.61 -4.03
C THR A 34 5.05 10.84 -4.36
N TYR A 35 5.07 9.54 -4.10
CA TYR A 35 3.95 8.63 -4.27
C TYR A 35 3.53 8.06 -2.92
N GLU A 36 2.23 7.90 -2.71
CA GLU A 36 1.69 7.26 -1.51
C GLU A 36 1.95 5.76 -1.56
N LEU A 37 2.48 5.22 -0.46
CA LEU A 37 2.67 3.80 -0.26
C LEU A 37 1.66 3.33 0.79
N ARG A 38 0.91 2.29 0.47
CA ARG A 38 -0.12 1.72 1.32
C ARG A 38 0.19 0.26 1.57
N SER A 39 0.42 -0.07 2.83
CA SER A 39 0.63 -1.43 3.32
C SER A 39 -0.56 -1.87 4.15
N ARG A 40 -1.17 -2.97 3.78
CA ARG A 40 -2.33 -3.56 4.45
C ARG A 40 -1.96 -4.93 4.99
N VAL A 41 -2.07 -5.10 6.29
CA VAL A 41 -2.05 -6.41 6.92
C VAL A 41 -3.47 -6.95 6.84
N MET A 42 -3.64 -8.10 6.21
CA MET A 42 -4.95 -8.70 5.95
C MET A 42 -5.02 -10.09 6.56
N ASP A 43 -6.18 -10.42 7.14
CA ASP A 43 -6.47 -11.77 7.61
C ASP A 43 -7.05 -12.60 6.47
N GLY A 44 -6.32 -13.65 6.10
CA GLY A 44 -6.73 -14.60 5.07
C GLY A 44 -7.07 -15.95 5.67
N ARG A 45 -7.62 -16.83 4.82
CA ARG A 45 -7.99 -18.20 5.23
C ARG A 45 -6.81 -19.03 5.80
N ASN A 46 -5.58 -18.70 5.43
CA ASN A 46 -4.36 -19.39 5.87
C ASN A 46 -3.53 -18.57 6.86
N GLY A 47 -4.12 -17.52 7.46
CA GLY A 47 -3.46 -16.60 8.38
C GLY A 47 -3.22 -15.21 7.80
N THR A 48 -2.50 -14.41 8.57
CA THR A 48 -2.26 -12.99 8.29
C THR A 48 -1.15 -12.78 7.26
N TYR A 49 -1.37 -11.89 6.30
CA TYR A 49 -0.37 -11.53 5.29
C TYR A 49 -0.36 -10.03 4.99
N THR A 50 0.79 -9.51 4.57
CA THR A 50 0.95 -8.08 4.25
C THR A 50 0.90 -7.86 2.75
N HIS A 51 0.05 -6.94 2.30
CA HIS A 51 -0.02 -6.46 0.92
C HIS A 51 0.38 -5.01 0.85
N THR A 52 1.46 -4.74 0.12
CA THR A 52 1.93 -3.37 -0.11
C THR A 52 1.66 -2.95 -1.54
N SER A 53 1.24 -1.69 -1.68
CA SER A 53 0.91 -1.08 -2.95
C SER A 53 1.35 0.37 -2.98
N VAL A 54 1.83 0.84 -4.11
CA VAL A 54 2.09 2.27 -4.37
C VAL A 54 0.94 2.84 -5.20
N ILE A 55 0.40 3.99 -4.80
CA ILE A 55 -0.72 4.62 -5.48
C ILE A 55 -0.18 5.56 -6.56
N VAL A 56 -0.47 5.23 -7.83
CA VAL A 56 -0.03 6.00 -8.99
C VAL A 56 -1.28 6.49 -9.72
N ARG A 57 -1.49 7.80 -9.77
CA ARG A 57 -2.67 8.42 -10.39
C ARG A 57 -3.99 7.80 -9.91
N ASN A 58 -4.12 7.63 -8.59
CA ASN A 58 -5.29 7.02 -7.93
C ASN A 58 -5.52 5.51 -8.25
N VAL A 59 -4.51 4.82 -8.81
CA VAL A 59 -4.55 3.38 -9.07
C VAL A 59 -3.49 2.66 -8.22
N PRO A 60 -3.87 1.66 -7.40
CA PRO A 60 -2.90 0.90 -6.62
C PRO A 60 -2.09 -0.03 -7.51
N GLN A 61 -0.77 0.02 -7.37
CA GLN A 61 0.18 -0.88 -8.03
C GLN A 61 0.86 -1.72 -6.94
N THR A 62 0.72 -3.03 -7.01
CA THR A 62 1.36 -3.93 -6.04
C THR A 62 2.88 -3.84 -6.17
N CYS A 63 3.59 -3.78 -5.05
CA CYS A 63 5.05 -3.82 -5.03
C CYS A 63 5.57 -4.38 -3.70
N LEU A 64 6.78 -4.94 -3.72
CA LEU A 64 7.48 -5.41 -2.52
C LEU A 64 8.31 -4.27 -1.89
N PRO A 65 7.97 -3.81 -0.66
CA PRO A 65 8.70 -2.72 -0.01
C PRO A 65 10.11 -3.14 0.45
N GLU A 66 10.30 -4.44 0.71
CA GLU A 66 11.58 -5.04 1.07
C GLU A 66 12.56 -5.17 -0.11
N SER A 67 12.06 -5.01 -1.34
CA SER A 67 12.87 -5.03 -2.57
C SER A 67 13.04 -3.60 -3.10
N PRO A 68 14.15 -2.91 -2.76
CA PRO A 68 14.41 -1.55 -3.21
C PRO A 68 14.63 -1.53 -4.72
N GLY A 69 13.56 -1.24 -5.46
CA GLY A 69 13.53 -1.26 -6.92
C GLY A 69 12.20 -1.70 -7.49
N ASP A 70 11.49 -2.59 -6.78
CA ASP A 70 10.18 -3.10 -7.19
C ASP A 70 9.14 -1.96 -7.21
N CYS A 71 8.96 -1.25 -6.08
CA CYS A 71 8.02 -0.12 -6.05
C CYS A 71 8.38 0.98 -7.07
N ARG A 72 9.68 1.19 -7.36
CA ARG A 72 10.11 2.13 -8.41
C ARG A 72 9.72 1.63 -9.81
N ALA A 73 9.92 0.35 -10.09
CA ALA A 73 9.53 -0.28 -11.35
C ALA A 73 8.01 -0.29 -11.52
N ALA A 74 7.24 -0.57 -10.47
CA ALA A 74 5.79 -0.51 -10.46
C ALA A 74 5.28 0.90 -10.82
N VAL A 75 5.87 1.95 -10.23
CA VAL A 75 5.56 3.35 -10.58
C VAL A 75 5.88 3.62 -12.06
N LYS A 76 7.08 3.29 -12.53
CA LYS A 76 7.49 3.52 -13.92
C LYS A 76 6.60 2.78 -14.92
N ASN A 77 6.28 1.52 -14.63
CA ASN A 77 5.40 0.71 -15.46
C ASN A 77 3.98 1.28 -15.51
N ALA A 78 3.45 1.74 -14.39
CA ALA A 78 2.13 2.35 -14.34
C ALA A 78 2.07 3.68 -15.10
N LEU A 79 3.12 4.51 -15.01
CA LEU A 79 3.20 5.74 -15.79
C LEU A 79 3.34 5.48 -17.30
N ASN A 80 4.14 4.49 -17.70
CA ASN A 80 4.36 4.13 -19.10
C ASN A 80 3.15 3.45 -19.74
N ASN A 81 2.44 2.56 -19.02
CA ASN A 81 1.28 1.84 -19.57
C ASN A 81 0.01 2.70 -19.65
N ASN A 82 -0.07 3.81 -18.93
CA ASN A 82 -1.25 4.69 -18.95
C ASN A 82 -1.39 5.51 -20.25
N GLY A 83 -0.41 5.42 -21.17
CA GLY A 83 -0.51 5.95 -22.54
C GLY A 83 -1.10 4.96 -23.57
N ARG A 84 -1.49 3.75 -23.14
CA ARG A 84 -1.98 2.66 -24.01
C ARG A 84 -3.47 2.30 -23.84
N ARG A 85 -4.26 3.18 -23.21
CA ARG A 85 -5.73 3.04 -23.16
C ARG A 85 -6.40 4.08 -24.03
#